data_AF-A0A562ER04-F1
#
_entry.id   AF-A0A562ER04-F1
#
_cell.length_a   1.000
_cell.length_b   1.000
_cell.length_c   1.000
_cell.angle_alpha   90.00
_cell.angle_beta   90.00
_cell.angle_gamma   90.00
#
_symmetry.space_group_name_H-M   'P 1'
#
loop_
_entity.id
_entity.type
_entity.pdbx_description
1 polymer ?
#
loop_
_entity_poly.entity_id
_entity_poly.type
_entity_poly.pdbx_seq_one_letter_code
_entity_poly.pdbx_strand_id
1 'polypeptide(L)'
;MSYQPSKTLPAGVSSQARALGVLDGRDFYVKSSKGARIIDSYGTSFVDYGMAMGANLLGHAHPAIVKACTEALENGPMPGFPNMLENEAADALVKIGGERITRLTFTTTGTEAVHLANRIVRAKTGRKLIAKSVGGYDGWFEEVRFGLVNSPETARTNERPVRSDVTLLRVNDMDDLTSLFATYGDQLAAVLIEPLLGNTACLKPEREWVEMLNSLAAKHGVMIISDEVMAGLRQGFGLVADTIGLKADLVTMGKAIGTGVPVAAVLGTNDAFSVCDDNTVPRFGTYHGNPMVSAAILATTEILSKADYQTGLYDFGAKLRAGIVEAYAAEGIAVSTAGFDSVFSLWFSPEVPVNYDDALQKVRIDASRINYEELRRNNVIGLPSPWGRYFVSFSHGDEELEISLSAFRKAAAKVAAAKVL
;
A
#
# COMPACT_ATOMS: atom_id res chain seq x y z
N MET A 1 18.88 19.92 22.87
CA MET A 1 18.53 20.99 21.90
C MET A 1 17.27 20.55 21.19
N SER A 2 16.22 21.39 21.15
CA SER A 2 15.04 21.13 20.32
C SER A 2 15.43 21.22 18.85
N TYR A 3 15.02 20.24 18.04
CA TYR A 3 15.24 20.26 16.60
C TYR A 3 14.49 21.46 15.98
N GLN A 4 15.15 22.19 15.08
CA GLN A 4 14.57 23.32 14.35
C GLN A 4 14.62 23.00 12.84
N PRO A 5 13.48 22.76 12.18
CA PRO A 5 13.47 22.41 10.76
C PRO A 5 13.89 23.58 9.88
N SER A 6 14.67 23.29 8.84
CA SER A 6 14.99 24.27 7.78
C SER A 6 13.75 24.56 6.93
N LYS A 7 13.56 25.82 6.52
CA LYS A 7 12.45 26.24 5.61
C LYS A 7 12.73 25.95 4.13
N THR A 8 13.70 25.09 3.83
CA THR A 8 14.14 24.78 2.45
C THR A 8 13.23 23.78 1.74
N LEU A 9 12.58 22.88 2.48
CA LEU A 9 11.59 21.96 1.91
C LEU A 9 10.22 22.65 1.81
N PRO A 10 9.50 22.51 0.68
CA PRO A 10 8.10 22.92 0.58
C PRO A 10 7.28 22.28 1.71
N ALA A 11 6.60 23.10 2.52
CA ALA A 11 5.85 22.66 3.70
C ALA A 11 6.68 21.79 4.70
N GLY A 12 8.02 21.89 4.67
CA GLY A 12 8.91 21.15 5.57
C GLY A 12 9.10 19.66 5.27
N VAL A 13 8.54 19.13 4.17
CA VAL A 13 8.58 17.68 3.84
C VAL A 13 8.74 17.41 2.34
N SER A 14 9.35 16.27 1.98
CA SER A 14 9.46 15.82 0.58
C SER A 14 8.25 14.98 0.11
N SER A 15 7.37 14.59 1.02
CA SER A 15 6.12 13.87 0.73
C SER A 15 5.04 14.39 1.65
N GLN A 16 3.90 14.83 1.09
CA GLN A 16 2.81 15.42 1.86
C GLN A 16 2.24 14.45 2.91
N ALA A 17 2.31 13.14 2.66
CA ALA A 17 1.88 12.12 3.63
C ALA A 17 2.72 12.10 4.93
N ARG A 18 3.87 12.80 4.97
CA ARG A 18 4.69 12.97 6.19
C ARG A 18 4.28 14.19 7.02
N ALA A 19 3.50 15.11 6.43
CA ALA A 19 3.11 16.33 7.13
C ALA A 19 2.14 15.97 8.27
N LEU A 20 2.57 16.24 9.50
CA LEU A 20 1.73 16.18 10.68
C LEU A 20 1.54 17.61 11.20
N GLY A 21 0.31 17.94 11.55
CA GLY A 21 0.02 19.22 12.19
C GLY A 21 0.73 19.35 13.54
N VAL A 22 0.96 20.61 13.95
CA VAL A 22 1.39 20.93 15.31
C VAL A 22 0.29 20.45 16.26
N LEU A 23 0.66 19.67 17.27
CA LEU A 23 -0.26 19.17 18.29
C LEU A 23 0.23 19.64 19.65
N ASP A 24 -0.63 20.35 20.39
CA ASP A 24 -0.32 20.89 21.72
C ASP A 24 1.00 21.69 21.77
N GLY A 25 1.24 22.48 20.73
CA GLY A 25 2.45 23.31 20.59
C GLY A 25 3.72 22.53 20.20
N ARG A 26 3.61 21.25 19.83
CA ARG A 26 4.74 20.40 19.43
C ARG A 26 4.61 19.92 17.98
N ASP A 27 5.66 20.18 17.22
CA ASP A 27 5.86 19.59 15.90
C ASP A 27 6.18 18.09 16.03
N PHE A 28 6.19 17.35 14.92
CA PHE A 28 6.63 15.95 14.90
C PHE A 28 7.76 15.75 13.90
N TYR A 29 8.92 15.36 14.41
CA TYR A 29 10.05 14.95 13.58
C TYR A 29 10.64 13.67 14.14
N VAL A 30 10.83 12.68 13.27
CA VAL A 30 11.45 11.41 13.67
C VAL A 30 12.95 11.61 13.85
N LYS A 31 13.46 11.26 15.03
CA LYS A 31 14.89 11.21 15.33
C LYS A 31 15.48 9.83 15.03
N SER A 32 14.77 8.77 15.38
CA SER A 32 15.17 7.39 15.13
C SER A 32 13.97 6.45 15.15
N SER A 33 14.13 5.24 14.61
CA SER A 33 13.12 4.18 14.67
C SER A 33 13.78 2.80 14.79
N LYS A 34 13.12 1.87 15.48
CA LYS A 34 13.57 0.48 15.65
C LYS A 34 12.38 -0.41 16.04
N GLY A 35 12.29 -1.60 15.46
CA GLY A 35 11.17 -2.53 15.71
C GLY A 35 9.83 -1.90 15.33
N ALA A 36 8.86 -1.91 16.25
CA ALA A 36 7.56 -1.25 16.06
C ALA A 36 7.50 0.20 16.58
N ARG A 37 8.66 0.82 16.88
CA ARG A 37 8.71 2.14 17.53
C ARG A 37 9.43 3.21 16.74
N ILE A 38 8.93 4.42 16.91
CA ILE A 38 9.56 5.68 16.49
C ILE A 38 9.88 6.51 17.73
N ILE A 39 11.02 7.21 17.71
CA ILE A 39 11.39 8.22 18.70
C ILE A 39 11.40 9.58 18.01
N ASP A 40 10.68 10.54 18.56
CA ASP A 40 10.61 11.90 18.03
C ASP A 40 11.83 12.77 18.43
N SER A 41 11.86 13.99 17.92
CA SER A 41 12.89 14.99 18.21
C SER A 41 12.90 15.49 19.65
N TYR A 42 11.85 15.18 20.44
CA TYR A 42 11.76 15.48 21.88
C TYR A 42 12.16 14.27 22.74
N GLY A 43 12.46 13.12 22.13
CA GLY A 43 12.83 11.89 22.83
C GLY A 43 11.62 11.06 23.28
N THR A 44 10.42 11.39 22.84
CA THR A 44 9.20 10.62 23.13
C THR A 44 9.15 9.39 22.22
N SER A 45 8.85 8.22 22.79
CA SER A 45 8.69 6.98 22.04
C SER A 45 7.21 6.74 21.71
N PHE A 46 6.94 6.34 20.47
CA PHE A 46 5.61 6.04 19.96
C PHE A 46 5.57 4.62 19.38
N VAL A 47 4.49 3.89 19.62
CA VAL A 47 4.12 2.72 18.81
C VAL A 47 3.71 3.22 17.42
N ASP A 48 4.34 2.69 16.38
CA ASP A 48 4.16 3.16 15.01
C ASP A 48 3.28 2.22 14.19
N TYR A 49 2.09 2.70 13.81
CA TYR A 49 1.20 2.09 12.84
C TYR A 49 1.26 2.76 11.46
N GLY A 50 2.13 3.76 11.28
CA GLY A 50 2.47 4.31 9.97
C GLY A 50 3.42 3.40 9.20
N MET A 51 4.40 2.80 9.88
CA MET A 51 5.36 1.81 9.36
C MET A 51 5.91 2.14 7.97
N ALA A 52 6.28 3.42 7.78
CA ALA A 52 6.71 3.99 6.50
C ALA A 52 5.72 3.72 5.35
N MET A 53 4.44 4.01 5.59
CA MET A 53 3.32 3.73 4.69
C MET A 53 3.23 2.26 4.29
N GLY A 54 3.64 1.35 5.19
CA GLY A 54 3.65 -0.09 4.98
C GLY A 54 4.94 -0.66 4.41
N ALA A 55 6.03 0.10 4.31
CA ALA A 55 7.32 -0.42 3.84
C ALA A 55 8.03 -1.32 4.87
N ASN A 56 7.82 -1.10 6.18
CA ASN A 56 8.55 -1.80 7.22
C ASN A 56 7.79 -3.04 7.74
N LEU A 57 7.53 -4.04 6.89
CA LEU A 57 6.77 -5.23 7.31
C LEU A 57 7.44 -6.02 8.44
N LEU A 58 8.77 -6.16 8.44
CA LEU A 58 9.52 -6.80 9.51
C LEU A 58 9.80 -5.89 10.73
N GLY A 59 9.45 -4.60 10.65
CA GLY A 59 9.85 -3.59 11.62
C GLY A 59 10.98 -2.69 11.16
N HIS A 60 11.15 -1.55 11.84
CA HIS A 60 12.20 -0.58 11.57
C HIS A 60 13.59 -1.14 11.93
N ALA A 61 14.58 -0.84 11.08
CA ALA A 61 15.99 -1.16 11.31
C ALA A 61 16.23 -2.64 11.68
N HIS A 62 15.56 -3.56 10.97
CA HIS A 62 15.69 -4.98 11.21
C HIS A 62 17.17 -5.43 11.06
N PRO A 63 17.79 -6.07 12.06
CA PRO A 63 19.25 -6.28 12.10
C PRO A 63 19.82 -7.02 10.89
N ALA A 64 19.12 -8.04 10.41
CA ALA A 64 19.56 -8.82 9.23
C ALA A 64 19.56 -7.99 7.94
N ILE A 65 18.59 -7.07 7.78
CA ILE A 65 18.50 -6.20 6.60
C ILE A 65 19.61 -5.14 6.66
N VAL A 66 19.79 -4.51 7.83
CA VAL A 66 20.87 -3.54 8.05
C VAL A 66 22.23 -4.16 7.75
N LYS A 67 22.50 -5.35 8.28
CA LYS A 67 23.75 -6.08 8.04
C LYS A 67 23.98 -6.36 6.54
N ALA A 68 22.98 -6.94 5.86
CA ALA A 68 23.09 -7.28 4.43
C ALA A 68 23.32 -6.03 3.57
N CYS A 69 22.65 -4.93 3.86
CA CYS A 69 22.87 -3.65 3.18
C CYS A 69 24.28 -3.10 3.44
N THR A 70 24.77 -3.14 4.68
CA THR A 70 26.12 -2.68 5.01
C THR A 70 27.18 -3.47 4.25
N GLU A 71 27.11 -4.80 4.26
CA GLU A 71 28.04 -5.67 3.53
C GLU A 71 28.01 -5.40 2.02
N ALA A 72 26.83 -5.20 1.44
CA ALA A 72 26.70 -4.87 0.02
C ALA A 72 27.29 -3.48 -0.32
N LEU A 73 27.12 -2.49 0.56
CA LEU A 73 27.69 -1.15 0.38
C LEU A 73 29.23 -1.19 0.46
N GLU A 74 29.80 -1.99 1.34
CA GLU A 74 31.26 -2.17 1.47
C GLU A 74 31.87 -2.83 0.23
N ASN A 75 31.12 -3.68 -0.46
CA ASN A 75 31.59 -4.42 -1.64
C ASN A 75 31.34 -3.72 -2.99
N GLY A 76 30.81 -2.49 -2.98
CA GLY A 76 30.55 -1.70 -4.20
C GLY A 76 29.08 -1.33 -4.36
N PRO A 77 28.66 -0.13 -3.95
CA PRO A 77 27.25 0.21 -3.80
C PRO A 77 26.51 0.39 -5.14
N MET A 78 27.21 0.80 -6.21
CA MET A 78 26.62 1.15 -7.51
C MET A 78 27.67 0.96 -8.63
N PRO A 79 27.87 -0.27 -9.15
CA PRO A 79 28.90 -0.52 -10.16
C PRO A 79 28.55 0.05 -11.55
N GLY A 80 27.28 0.38 -11.84
CA GLY A 80 26.83 0.85 -13.16
C GLY A 80 26.76 -0.23 -14.24
N PHE A 81 27.01 -1.49 -13.86
CA PHE A 81 26.99 -2.70 -14.70
C PHE A 81 26.21 -3.82 -13.98
N PRO A 82 25.86 -4.92 -14.67
CA PRO A 82 25.25 -6.08 -14.02
C PRO A 82 26.06 -6.54 -12.80
N ASN A 83 25.36 -6.96 -11.74
CA ASN A 83 25.98 -7.39 -10.49
C ASN A 83 25.52 -8.79 -10.09
N MET A 84 26.29 -9.44 -9.21
CA MET A 84 26.06 -10.84 -8.83
C MET A 84 24.77 -11.07 -8.03
N LEU A 85 24.25 -10.05 -7.34
CA LEU A 85 23.08 -10.18 -6.48
C LEU A 85 21.75 -9.95 -7.23
N GLU A 86 21.78 -9.27 -8.37
CA GLU A 86 20.58 -8.85 -9.09
C GLU A 86 19.71 -10.03 -9.53
N ASN A 87 20.32 -11.05 -10.14
CA ASN A 87 19.59 -12.25 -10.57
C ASN A 87 19.07 -13.08 -9.40
N GLU A 88 19.83 -13.20 -8.31
CA GLU A 88 19.37 -13.93 -7.11
C GLU A 88 18.18 -13.20 -6.45
N ALA A 89 18.24 -11.88 -6.36
CA ALA A 89 17.13 -11.07 -5.84
C ALA A 89 15.90 -11.16 -6.76
N ALA A 90 16.13 -11.19 -8.08
CA ALA A 90 15.07 -11.39 -9.08
C ALA A 90 14.38 -12.75 -8.87
N ASP A 91 15.15 -13.83 -8.78
CA ASP A 91 14.64 -15.18 -8.56
C ASP A 91 13.88 -15.30 -7.23
N ALA A 92 14.37 -14.65 -6.17
CA ALA A 92 13.70 -14.62 -4.87
C ALA A 92 12.32 -13.95 -4.93
N LEU A 93 12.17 -12.86 -5.68
CA LEU A 93 10.87 -12.20 -5.85
C LEU A 93 9.95 -12.93 -6.82
N VAL A 94 10.47 -13.51 -7.90
CA VAL A 94 9.66 -14.28 -8.85
C VAL A 94 8.99 -15.48 -8.16
N LYS A 95 9.63 -16.11 -7.16
CA LYS A 95 9.01 -17.16 -6.34
C LYS A 95 7.72 -16.72 -5.64
N ILE A 96 7.57 -15.43 -5.30
CA ILE A 96 6.35 -14.87 -4.70
C ILE A 96 5.18 -14.93 -5.69
N GLY A 97 5.46 -14.78 -6.99
CA GLY A 97 4.47 -14.76 -8.07
C GLY A 97 3.94 -16.13 -8.50
N GLY A 98 4.38 -17.21 -7.87
CA GLY A 98 3.93 -18.57 -8.18
C GLY A 98 4.29 -19.02 -9.60
N GLU A 99 3.46 -19.88 -10.19
CA GLU A 99 3.75 -20.51 -11.48
C GLU A 99 3.49 -19.60 -12.70
N ARG A 100 2.56 -18.65 -12.59
CA ARG A 100 2.15 -17.81 -13.73
C ARG A 100 3.10 -16.63 -13.95
N ILE A 101 3.60 -16.05 -12.88
CA ILE A 101 4.41 -14.84 -12.89
C ILE A 101 5.87 -15.24 -12.79
N THR A 102 6.55 -15.32 -13.94
CA THR A 102 7.88 -15.92 -14.07
C THR A 102 8.97 -14.92 -14.45
N ARG A 103 8.62 -13.66 -14.68
CA ARG A 103 9.55 -12.61 -15.09
C ARG A 103 9.44 -11.42 -14.17
N LEU A 104 10.55 -10.68 -14.00
CA LEU A 104 10.50 -9.39 -13.35
C LEU A 104 11.51 -8.39 -13.91
N THR A 105 11.27 -7.13 -13.59
CA THR A 105 12.26 -6.06 -13.66
C THR A 105 12.17 -5.18 -12.43
N PHE A 106 13.32 -4.70 -11.96
CA PHE A 106 13.37 -3.76 -10.84
C PHE A 106 13.02 -2.34 -11.27
N THR A 107 12.48 -1.58 -10.32
CA THR A 107 12.39 -0.13 -10.33
C THR A 107 12.74 0.42 -8.95
N THR A 108 12.78 1.75 -8.78
CA THR A 108 13.14 2.34 -7.47
C THR A 108 11.90 2.57 -6.59
N THR A 109 10.76 2.84 -7.22
CA THR A 109 9.51 3.20 -6.51
C THR A 109 8.30 2.53 -7.12
N GLY A 110 7.24 2.35 -6.31
CA GLY A 110 5.97 1.80 -6.82
C GLY A 110 5.38 2.65 -7.95
N THR A 111 5.56 3.97 -7.91
CA THR A 111 5.15 4.87 -9.00
C THR A 111 5.87 4.56 -10.32
N GLU A 112 7.18 4.27 -10.27
CA GLU A 112 7.91 3.82 -11.46
C GLU A 112 7.43 2.44 -11.93
N ALA A 113 7.14 1.52 -10.99
CA ALA A 113 6.63 0.19 -11.32
C ALA A 113 5.28 0.27 -12.06
N VAL A 114 4.32 1.03 -11.54
CA VAL A 114 3.00 1.22 -12.18
C VAL A 114 3.14 1.90 -13.55
N HIS A 115 4.01 2.91 -13.64
CA HIS A 115 4.25 3.56 -14.93
C HIS A 115 4.83 2.59 -15.97
N LEU A 116 5.81 1.77 -15.58
CA LEU A 116 6.38 0.77 -16.46
C LEU A 116 5.36 -0.32 -16.83
N ALA A 117 4.55 -0.79 -15.88
CA ALA A 117 3.48 -1.75 -16.14
C ALA A 117 2.47 -1.22 -17.18
N ASN A 118 2.04 0.04 -17.03
CA ASN A 118 1.17 0.70 -18.02
C ASN A 118 1.81 0.78 -19.41
N ARG A 119 3.12 1.03 -19.50
CA ARG A 119 3.85 1.02 -20.78
C ARG A 119 3.90 -0.37 -21.40
N ILE A 120 4.14 -1.41 -20.59
CA ILE A 120 4.20 -2.81 -21.04
C ILE A 120 2.84 -3.23 -21.62
N VAL A 121 1.72 -3.05 -20.90
CA VAL A 121 0.41 -3.49 -21.39
C VAL A 121 -0.03 -2.72 -22.64
N ARG A 122 0.30 -1.43 -22.75
CA ARG A 122 -0.01 -0.63 -23.94
C ARG A 122 0.77 -1.14 -25.16
N ALA A 123 2.06 -1.41 -25.00
CA ALA A 123 2.87 -1.98 -26.08
C ALA A 123 2.41 -3.39 -26.45
N LYS A 124 2.07 -4.22 -25.46
CA LYS A 124 1.65 -5.61 -25.67
C LYS A 124 0.31 -5.72 -26.40
N THR A 125 -0.65 -4.86 -26.05
CA THR A 125 -2.00 -4.90 -26.63
C THR A 125 -2.17 -4.02 -27.86
N GLY A 126 -1.27 -3.06 -28.09
CA GLY A 126 -1.44 -2.00 -29.10
C GLY A 126 -2.54 -0.99 -28.76
N ARG A 127 -3.12 -1.08 -27.55
CA ARG A 127 -4.21 -0.23 -27.07
C ARG A 127 -3.68 0.80 -26.08
N LYS A 128 -4.41 1.90 -25.86
CA LYS A 128 -3.95 3.01 -25.00
C LYS A 128 -4.67 3.09 -23.66
N LEU A 129 -5.97 2.82 -23.64
CA LEU A 129 -6.82 3.14 -22.50
C LEU A 129 -6.55 2.20 -21.32
N ILE A 130 -6.35 2.76 -20.13
CA ILE A 130 -6.25 2.02 -18.87
C ILE A 130 -7.47 2.36 -18.01
N ALA A 131 -8.15 1.36 -17.45
CA ALA A 131 -9.15 1.60 -16.42
C ALA A 131 -8.53 1.38 -15.04
N LYS A 132 -8.65 2.35 -14.12
CA LYS A 132 -8.18 2.20 -12.73
C LYS A 132 -9.30 2.40 -11.71
N SER A 133 -9.07 1.94 -10.49
CA SER A 133 -10.04 2.10 -9.40
C SER A 133 -10.25 3.58 -9.01
N VAL A 134 -11.52 3.97 -8.82
CA VAL A 134 -11.90 5.19 -8.12
C VAL A 134 -11.35 5.14 -6.70
N GLY A 135 -10.73 6.23 -6.24
CA GLY A 135 -10.14 6.33 -4.90
C GLY A 135 -8.83 5.56 -4.74
N GLY A 136 -8.38 4.82 -5.77
CA GLY A 136 -7.09 4.13 -5.76
C GLY A 136 -5.91 5.08 -5.96
N TYR A 137 -4.77 4.74 -5.35
CA TYR A 137 -3.52 5.49 -5.49
C TYR A 137 -2.40 4.57 -5.95
N ASP A 138 -2.07 4.69 -7.23
CA ASP A 138 -1.07 3.87 -7.92
C ASP A 138 0.20 4.69 -8.24
N GLY A 139 0.42 5.78 -7.50
CA GLY A 139 1.52 6.71 -7.68
C GLY A 139 1.11 8.12 -8.09
N TRP A 140 2.09 8.93 -8.50
CA TRP A 140 1.90 10.37 -8.71
C TRP A 140 2.14 10.85 -10.14
N PHE A 141 2.44 9.97 -11.10
CA PHE A 141 2.45 10.34 -12.51
C PHE A 141 1.05 10.77 -12.97
N GLU A 142 1.00 11.75 -13.87
CA GLU A 142 -0.23 12.49 -14.21
C GLU A 142 -1.41 11.60 -14.59
N GLU A 143 -1.14 10.52 -15.35
CA GLU A 143 -2.14 9.55 -15.80
C GLU A 143 -2.80 8.82 -14.62
N VAL A 144 -2.00 8.30 -13.68
CA VAL A 144 -2.51 7.46 -12.56
C VAL A 144 -2.92 8.27 -11.33
N ARG A 145 -2.56 9.56 -11.28
CA ARG A 145 -3.10 10.53 -10.30
C ARG A 145 -4.58 10.83 -10.54
N PHE A 146 -5.16 10.36 -11.63
CA PHE A 146 -6.58 10.55 -11.93
C PHE A 146 -7.49 9.75 -10.98
N GLY A 147 -8.57 10.38 -10.49
CA GLY A 147 -9.58 9.71 -9.67
C GLY A 147 -9.13 9.34 -8.26
N LEU A 148 -8.24 10.13 -7.63
CA LEU A 148 -7.91 9.97 -6.21
C LEU A 148 -9.12 10.28 -5.33
N VAL A 149 -9.11 9.79 -4.09
CA VAL A 149 -10.16 10.08 -3.11
C VAL A 149 -10.45 11.58 -3.03
N ASN A 150 -11.74 11.92 -3.02
CA ASN A 150 -12.26 13.29 -3.00
C ASN A 150 -11.92 14.15 -4.23
N SER A 151 -11.33 13.59 -5.29
CA SER A 151 -11.14 14.34 -6.53
C SER A 151 -12.47 14.48 -7.29
N PRO A 152 -12.70 15.57 -8.05
CA PRO A 152 -13.97 15.79 -8.76
C PRO A 152 -14.37 14.62 -9.69
N GLU A 153 -13.39 13.91 -10.23
CA GLU A 153 -13.59 12.82 -11.18
C GLU A 153 -14.10 11.53 -10.52
N THR A 154 -14.09 11.49 -9.19
CA THR A 154 -14.71 10.40 -8.43
C THR A 154 -16.23 10.54 -8.31
N ALA A 155 -16.81 11.69 -8.69
CA ALA A 155 -18.25 11.88 -8.71
C ALA A 155 -18.92 10.87 -9.66
N ARG A 156 -20.05 10.28 -9.23
CA ARG A 156 -20.86 9.44 -10.12
C ARG A 156 -21.72 10.33 -11.00
N THR A 157 -21.50 10.27 -12.31
CA THR A 157 -22.26 10.98 -13.33
C THR A 157 -22.70 9.98 -14.42
N ASN A 158 -23.49 10.45 -15.39
CA ASN A 158 -23.89 9.61 -16.54
C ASN A 158 -22.76 9.39 -17.55
N GLU A 159 -21.64 10.10 -17.42
CA GLU A 159 -20.50 10.01 -18.33
C GLU A 159 -19.28 9.48 -17.59
N ARG A 160 -18.68 8.38 -18.08
CA ARG A 160 -17.45 7.86 -17.49
C ARG A 160 -16.30 8.83 -17.79
N PRO A 161 -15.59 9.35 -16.78
CA PRO A 161 -14.55 10.35 -17.01
C PRO A 161 -13.31 9.69 -17.65
N VAL A 162 -12.68 10.41 -18.57
CA VAL A 162 -11.45 9.98 -19.26
C VAL A 162 -10.46 11.14 -19.27
N ARG A 163 -9.21 10.88 -18.86
CA ARG A 163 -8.11 11.84 -18.96
C ARG A 163 -6.80 11.11 -19.26
N SER A 164 -6.04 11.62 -20.22
CA SER A 164 -4.69 11.10 -20.56
C SER A 164 -4.65 9.57 -20.75
N ASP A 165 -5.58 9.04 -21.56
CA ASP A 165 -5.73 7.60 -21.81
C ASP A 165 -5.96 6.76 -20.52
N VAL A 166 -6.58 7.35 -19.51
CA VAL A 166 -7.04 6.67 -18.29
C VAL A 166 -8.51 6.96 -18.04
N THR A 167 -9.27 5.92 -17.68
CA THR A 167 -10.64 6.00 -17.19
C THR A 167 -10.78 5.37 -15.81
N LEU A 168 -11.92 5.55 -15.16
CA LEU A 168 -12.16 5.09 -13.79
C LEU A 168 -13.20 4.00 -13.74
N LEU A 169 -13.10 3.12 -12.75
CA LEU A 169 -14.07 2.07 -12.45
C LEU A 169 -14.34 1.97 -10.94
N ARG A 170 -15.48 1.44 -10.56
CA ARG A 170 -15.87 1.22 -9.16
C ARG A 170 -15.76 -0.26 -8.81
N VAL A 171 -14.83 -0.54 -7.90
CA VAL A 171 -14.66 -1.87 -7.32
C VAL A 171 -15.94 -2.24 -6.55
N ASN A 172 -16.38 -3.49 -6.73
CA ASN A 172 -17.63 -4.05 -6.20
C ASN A 172 -18.92 -3.46 -6.80
N ASP A 173 -18.84 -2.79 -7.95
CA ASP A 173 -20.00 -2.42 -8.75
C ASP A 173 -20.00 -3.23 -10.06
N MET A 174 -20.93 -4.18 -10.15
CA MET A 174 -21.07 -5.08 -11.30
C MET A 174 -21.62 -4.35 -12.53
N ASP A 175 -22.51 -3.38 -12.34
CA ASP A 175 -23.10 -2.62 -13.45
C ASP A 175 -22.07 -1.66 -14.05
N ASP A 176 -21.29 -1.00 -13.20
CA ASP A 176 -20.19 -0.14 -13.63
C ASP A 176 -19.15 -0.93 -14.45
N LEU A 177 -18.74 -2.10 -13.95
CA LEU A 177 -17.76 -2.95 -14.63
C LEU A 177 -18.32 -3.49 -15.96
N THR A 178 -19.59 -3.90 -16.00
CA THR A 178 -20.26 -4.31 -17.25
C THR A 178 -20.31 -3.17 -18.27
N SER A 179 -20.70 -1.98 -17.82
CA SER A 179 -20.74 -0.79 -18.68
C SER A 179 -19.35 -0.40 -19.21
N LEU A 180 -18.32 -0.46 -18.37
CA LEU A 180 -16.93 -0.17 -18.78
C LEU A 180 -16.53 -1.03 -19.98
N PHE A 181 -16.73 -2.35 -19.90
CA PHE A 181 -16.36 -3.26 -20.97
C PHE A 181 -17.28 -3.14 -22.20
N ALA A 182 -18.57 -2.85 -22.01
CA ALA A 182 -19.49 -2.58 -23.12
C ALA A 182 -19.09 -1.33 -23.93
N THR A 183 -18.62 -0.27 -23.26
CA THR A 183 -18.24 0.98 -23.91
C THR A 183 -16.80 0.96 -24.44
N TYR A 184 -15.87 0.38 -23.68
CA TYR A 184 -14.43 0.54 -23.92
C TYR A 184 -13.66 -0.77 -24.08
N GLY A 185 -14.30 -1.95 -24.03
CA GLY A 185 -13.63 -3.25 -24.03
C GLY A 185 -12.56 -3.42 -25.12
N ASP A 186 -12.85 -2.96 -26.34
CA ASP A 186 -11.92 -3.08 -27.47
C ASP A 186 -10.81 -2.02 -27.48
N GLN A 187 -10.95 -0.96 -26.69
CA GLN A 187 -9.99 0.14 -26.54
C GLN A 187 -9.10 -0.04 -25.30
N LEU A 188 -9.50 -0.88 -24.35
CA LEU A 188 -8.80 -1.11 -23.09
C LEU A 188 -7.55 -1.96 -23.31
N ALA A 189 -6.39 -1.40 -22.95
CA ALA A 189 -5.15 -2.15 -22.81
C ALA A 189 -5.16 -2.98 -21.52
N ALA A 190 -5.58 -2.36 -20.41
CA ALA A 190 -5.62 -3.04 -19.13
C ALA A 190 -6.63 -2.45 -18.14
N VAL A 191 -6.94 -3.26 -17.13
CA VAL A 191 -7.54 -2.82 -15.86
C VAL A 191 -6.48 -2.88 -14.76
N LEU A 192 -6.25 -1.75 -14.08
CA LEU A 192 -5.32 -1.56 -12.96
C LEU A 192 -6.11 -1.58 -11.63
N ILE A 193 -5.84 -2.57 -10.78
CA ILE A 193 -6.58 -2.79 -9.53
C ILE A 193 -5.60 -3.02 -8.36
N GLU A 194 -5.81 -2.30 -7.26
CA GLU A 194 -5.27 -2.67 -5.95
C GLU A 194 -6.10 -3.83 -5.38
N PRO A 195 -5.52 -4.98 -4.97
CA PRO A 195 -6.29 -6.07 -4.34
C PRO A 195 -6.72 -5.74 -2.91
N LEU A 196 -6.24 -4.61 -2.37
CA LEU A 196 -6.77 -3.93 -1.20
C LEU A 196 -6.60 -2.42 -1.44
N LEU A 197 -7.68 -1.68 -1.63
CA LEU A 197 -7.63 -0.24 -1.87
C LEU A 197 -7.28 0.47 -0.57
N GLY A 198 -5.99 0.56 -0.26
CA GLY A 198 -5.51 1.11 0.99
C GLY A 198 -5.87 2.57 1.18
N ASN A 199 -5.93 3.32 0.07
CA ASN A 199 -6.24 4.75 0.05
C ASN A 199 -7.74 5.06 0.10
N THR A 200 -8.56 4.04 -0.09
CA THR A 200 -10.00 4.07 0.20
C THR A 200 -10.29 3.25 1.47
N ALA A 201 -9.49 3.51 2.52
CA ALA A 201 -9.60 2.88 3.84
C ALA A 201 -9.83 1.35 3.80
N CYS A 202 -8.95 0.66 3.07
CA CYS A 202 -8.86 -0.81 3.05
C CYS A 202 -10.12 -1.51 2.50
N LEU A 203 -10.74 -0.93 1.47
CA LEU A 203 -11.79 -1.59 0.69
C LEU A 203 -11.23 -2.83 -0.02
N LYS A 204 -11.93 -3.97 0.08
CA LYS A 204 -11.54 -5.24 -0.56
C LYS A 204 -12.45 -5.53 -1.76
N PRO A 205 -11.89 -5.92 -2.91
CA PRO A 205 -12.68 -6.51 -3.98
C PRO A 205 -13.41 -7.77 -3.50
N GLU A 206 -14.70 -7.87 -3.83
CA GLU A 206 -15.53 -9.05 -3.61
C GLU A 206 -15.22 -10.12 -4.65
N ARG A 207 -15.39 -11.38 -4.24
CA ARG A 207 -15.01 -12.53 -5.06
C ARG A 207 -15.76 -12.54 -6.39
N GLU A 208 -17.07 -12.32 -6.34
CA GLU A 208 -17.98 -12.32 -7.48
C GLU A 208 -17.58 -11.21 -8.49
N TRP A 209 -17.16 -10.05 -7.97
CA TRP A 209 -16.67 -8.95 -8.78
C TRP A 209 -15.33 -9.29 -9.45
N VAL A 210 -14.40 -9.93 -8.74
CA VAL A 210 -13.11 -10.40 -9.30
C VAL A 210 -13.34 -11.47 -10.38
N GLU A 211 -14.25 -12.41 -10.14
CA GLU A 211 -14.62 -13.45 -11.11
C GLU A 211 -15.20 -12.84 -12.41
N MET A 212 -16.03 -11.80 -12.28
CA MET A 212 -16.56 -11.07 -13.44
C MET A 212 -15.46 -10.28 -14.17
N LEU A 213 -14.57 -9.60 -13.45
CA LEU A 213 -13.44 -8.89 -14.04
C LEU A 213 -12.56 -9.84 -14.85
N ASN A 214 -12.19 -10.99 -14.28
CA ASN A 214 -11.41 -12.03 -14.98
C ASN A 214 -12.11 -12.47 -16.27
N SER A 215 -13.41 -12.71 -16.21
CA SER A 215 -14.20 -13.19 -17.35
C SER A 215 -14.30 -12.15 -18.47
N LEU A 216 -14.59 -10.89 -18.12
CA LEU A 216 -14.66 -9.77 -19.08
C LEU A 216 -13.29 -9.45 -19.68
N ALA A 217 -12.24 -9.44 -18.87
CA ALA A 217 -10.88 -9.21 -19.33
C ALA A 217 -10.46 -10.27 -20.37
N ALA A 218 -10.68 -11.55 -20.06
CA ALA A 218 -10.41 -12.64 -20.99
C ALA A 218 -11.22 -12.53 -22.29
N LYS A 219 -12.52 -12.21 -22.20
CA LYS A 219 -13.40 -12.07 -23.37
C LYS A 219 -12.94 -10.96 -24.33
N HIS A 220 -12.44 -9.84 -23.81
CA HIS A 220 -12.05 -8.68 -24.61
C HIS A 220 -10.54 -8.59 -24.91
N GLY A 221 -9.76 -9.56 -24.44
CA GLY A 221 -8.29 -9.52 -24.55
C GLY A 221 -7.67 -8.32 -23.82
N VAL A 222 -8.26 -7.93 -22.69
CA VAL A 222 -7.78 -6.85 -21.83
C VAL A 222 -6.87 -7.45 -20.76
N MET A 223 -5.70 -6.86 -20.53
CA MET A 223 -4.77 -7.34 -19.51
C MET A 223 -5.18 -6.86 -18.11
N ILE A 224 -4.71 -7.55 -17.08
CA ILE A 224 -4.92 -7.14 -15.68
C ILE A 224 -3.57 -6.77 -15.05
N ILE A 225 -3.50 -5.56 -14.48
CA ILE A 225 -2.39 -5.13 -13.62
C ILE A 225 -2.88 -5.16 -12.17
N SER A 226 -2.25 -5.96 -11.32
CA SER A 226 -2.48 -5.90 -9.88
C SER A 226 -1.45 -4.99 -9.20
N ASP A 227 -1.90 -3.87 -8.63
CA ASP A 227 -1.02 -3.02 -7.82
C ASP A 227 -0.90 -3.56 -6.40
N GLU A 228 0.17 -4.33 -6.18
CA GLU A 228 0.52 -4.93 -4.89
C GLU A 228 1.64 -4.17 -4.18
N VAL A 229 1.94 -2.93 -4.57
CA VAL A 229 2.98 -2.12 -3.92
C VAL A 229 2.66 -1.95 -2.44
N MET A 230 1.38 -1.92 -2.04
CA MET A 230 1.00 -1.93 -0.62
C MET A 230 0.67 -3.33 -0.09
N ALA A 231 -0.07 -4.12 -0.86
CA ALA A 231 -0.73 -5.33 -0.38
C ALA A 231 0.18 -6.57 -0.40
N GLY A 232 1.16 -6.63 -1.30
CA GLY A 232 2.03 -7.79 -1.47
C GLY A 232 2.75 -8.17 -0.19
N LEU A 233 2.89 -9.48 0.03
CA LEU A 233 3.48 -10.09 1.24
C LEU A 233 2.72 -9.87 2.55
N ARG A 234 1.53 -9.24 2.54
CA ARG A 234 0.76 -8.98 3.77
C ARG A 234 -0.26 -10.05 4.12
N GLN A 235 -0.58 -10.94 3.18
CA GLN A 235 -1.48 -12.09 3.35
C GLN A 235 -0.72 -13.42 3.19
N GLY A 236 0.53 -13.44 3.64
CA GLY A 236 1.43 -14.58 3.57
C GLY A 236 2.61 -14.27 2.66
N PHE A 237 3.50 -15.23 2.49
CA PHE A 237 4.62 -15.13 1.55
C PHE A 237 4.12 -15.40 0.12
N GLY A 238 3.38 -14.44 -0.44
CA GLY A 238 2.72 -14.56 -1.73
C GLY A 238 2.04 -13.27 -2.18
N LEU A 239 1.43 -13.34 -3.35
CA LEU A 239 0.58 -12.29 -3.91
C LEU A 239 -0.84 -12.35 -3.33
N VAL A 240 -1.41 -11.19 -3.04
CA VAL A 240 -2.81 -11.08 -2.64
C VAL A 240 -3.73 -11.40 -3.83
N ALA A 241 -3.31 -11.08 -5.06
CA ALA A 241 -4.02 -11.42 -6.28
C ALA A 241 -4.36 -12.92 -6.34
N ASP A 242 -3.43 -13.80 -5.97
CA ASP A 242 -3.65 -15.24 -5.95
C ASP A 242 -4.70 -15.63 -4.90
N THR A 243 -4.64 -15.00 -3.73
CA THR A 243 -5.58 -15.25 -2.61
C THR A 243 -7.01 -14.88 -2.98
N ILE A 244 -7.21 -13.79 -3.73
CA ILE A 244 -8.54 -13.33 -4.17
C ILE A 244 -8.95 -13.91 -5.54
N GLY A 245 -8.09 -14.71 -6.17
CA GLY A 245 -8.36 -15.31 -7.48
C GLY A 245 -8.25 -14.34 -8.67
N LEU A 246 -7.62 -13.18 -8.50
CA LEU A 246 -7.41 -12.20 -9.57
C LEU A 246 -6.36 -12.72 -10.57
N LYS A 247 -6.73 -12.77 -11.85
CA LYS A 247 -5.87 -13.32 -12.91
C LYS A 247 -4.96 -12.25 -13.51
N ALA A 248 -4.10 -11.67 -12.68
CA ALA A 248 -3.11 -10.66 -13.08
C ALA A 248 -2.12 -11.14 -14.16
N ASP A 249 -1.85 -10.28 -15.15
CA ASP A 249 -0.79 -10.47 -16.16
C ASP A 249 0.51 -9.79 -15.75
N LEU A 250 0.38 -8.64 -15.09
CA LEU A 250 1.46 -7.90 -14.44
C LEU A 250 1.09 -7.62 -12.99
N VAL A 251 2.11 -7.56 -12.15
CA VAL A 251 1.98 -7.24 -10.73
C VAL A 251 3.05 -6.21 -10.37
N THR A 252 2.66 -5.10 -9.76
CA THR A 252 3.63 -4.14 -9.23
C THR A 252 3.85 -4.41 -7.76
N MET A 253 5.10 -4.47 -7.34
CA MET A 253 5.47 -4.68 -5.94
C MET A 253 6.43 -3.58 -5.47
N GLY A 254 6.47 -3.36 -4.17
CA GLY A 254 7.37 -2.41 -3.52
C GLY A 254 7.25 -2.53 -2.01
N LYS A 255 7.62 -1.48 -1.28
CA LYS A 255 7.43 -1.39 0.17
C LYS A 255 8.00 -2.60 0.92
N ALA A 256 7.15 -3.56 1.28
CA ALA A 256 7.50 -4.72 2.09
C ALA A 256 8.67 -5.53 1.51
N ILE A 257 8.83 -5.58 0.18
CA ILE A 257 9.89 -6.37 -0.47
C ILE A 257 11.31 -5.92 -0.11
N GLY A 258 11.48 -4.67 0.32
CA GLY A 258 12.77 -4.10 0.74
C GLY A 258 12.89 -3.82 2.23
N THR A 259 11.82 -4.01 3.01
CA THR A 259 11.73 -3.67 4.44
C THR A 259 12.45 -2.36 4.79
N GLY A 260 11.92 -1.24 4.30
CA GLY A 260 12.47 0.10 4.56
C GLY A 260 13.58 0.56 3.62
N VAL A 261 14.11 -0.33 2.77
CA VAL A 261 15.01 0.04 1.65
C VAL A 261 14.18 0.42 0.41
N PRO A 262 14.48 1.55 -0.29
CA PRO A 262 13.73 1.95 -1.47
C PRO A 262 13.92 1.00 -2.65
N VAL A 263 12.90 0.18 -2.91
CA VAL A 263 12.83 -0.70 -4.08
C VAL A 263 11.39 -0.95 -4.48
N ALA A 264 11.20 -1.18 -5.78
CA ALA A 264 9.99 -1.71 -6.36
C ALA A 264 10.33 -2.66 -7.52
N ALA A 265 9.33 -3.35 -8.02
CA ALA A 265 9.48 -4.23 -9.16
C ALA A 265 8.16 -4.34 -9.94
N VAL A 266 8.28 -4.64 -11.22
CA VAL A 266 7.17 -5.16 -12.03
C VAL A 266 7.47 -6.64 -12.24
N LEU A 267 6.55 -7.49 -11.80
CA LEU A 267 6.55 -8.92 -12.09
C LEU A 267 5.50 -9.18 -13.18
N GLY A 268 5.67 -10.25 -13.96
CA GLY A 268 4.68 -10.59 -14.99
C GLY A 268 4.85 -11.96 -15.61
N THR A 269 3.87 -12.29 -16.45
CA THR A 269 3.93 -13.47 -17.30
C THR A 269 5.02 -13.31 -18.37
N ASN A 270 5.52 -14.43 -18.90
CA ASN A 270 6.40 -14.40 -20.08
C ASN A 270 5.78 -13.64 -21.25
N ASP A 271 4.47 -13.81 -21.47
CA ASP A 271 3.77 -13.17 -22.58
C ASP A 271 3.71 -11.64 -22.41
N ALA A 272 3.39 -11.15 -21.21
CA ALA A 272 3.36 -9.73 -20.92
C ALA A 272 4.75 -9.08 -21.10
N PHE A 273 5.81 -9.77 -20.66
CA PHE A 273 7.18 -9.27 -20.72
C PHE A 273 7.83 -9.38 -22.12
N SER A 274 7.18 -9.99 -23.11
CA SER A 274 7.79 -10.19 -24.44
C SER A 274 8.23 -8.87 -25.10
N VAL A 275 7.48 -7.79 -24.87
CA VAL A 275 7.78 -6.44 -25.40
C VAL A 275 8.97 -5.77 -24.72
N CYS A 276 9.41 -6.28 -23.57
CA CYS A 276 10.66 -5.86 -22.94
C CYS A 276 11.84 -6.64 -23.50
N ASP A 277 11.64 -7.90 -23.88
CA ASP A 277 12.70 -8.76 -24.44
C ASP A 277 13.08 -8.35 -25.87
N ASP A 278 12.10 -7.92 -26.67
CA ASP A 278 12.34 -7.38 -28.02
C ASP A 278 12.75 -5.89 -28.04
N ASN A 279 12.87 -5.26 -26.86
CA ASN A 279 13.19 -3.84 -26.64
C ASN A 279 12.15 -2.82 -27.14
N THR A 280 10.93 -3.24 -27.47
CA THR A 280 9.82 -2.30 -27.76
C THR A 280 9.54 -1.38 -26.57
N VAL A 281 9.65 -1.92 -25.34
CA VAL A 281 9.59 -1.17 -24.09
C VAL A 281 10.96 -1.20 -23.42
N PRO A 282 11.81 -0.18 -23.63
CA PRO A 282 13.10 -0.11 -22.98
C PRO A 282 12.94 0.17 -21.47
N ARG A 283 13.82 -0.45 -20.68
CA ARG A 283 13.83 -0.38 -19.22
C ARG A 283 15.16 0.25 -18.77
N PHE A 284 15.11 1.50 -18.33
CA PHE A 284 16.29 2.23 -17.87
C PHE A 284 16.07 2.74 -16.44
N GLY A 285 17.11 2.65 -15.62
CA GLY A 285 17.17 3.31 -14.33
C GLY A 285 18.51 3.09 -13.66
N THR A 286 19.19 4.20 -13.32
CA THR A 286 20.55 4.16 -12.75
C THR A 286 20.64 3.33 -11.47
N TYR A 287 19.58 3.33 -10.64
CA TYR A 287 19.56 2.67 -9.34
C TYR A 287 18.81 1.33 -9.33
N HIS A 288 18.26 0.90 -10.46
CA HIS A 288 17.49 -0.35 -10.54
C HIS A 288 18.43 -1.53 -10.25
N GLY A 289 17.98 -2.47 -9.41
CA GLY A 289 18.70 -3.73 -9.14
C GLY A 289 20.07 -3.58 -8.45
N ASN A 290 20.37 -2.42 -7.86
CA ASN A 290 21.69 -2.18 -7.25
C ASN A 290 22.01 -3.15 -6.10
N PRO A 291 23.30 -3.42 -5.81
CA PRO A 291 23.71 -4.40 -4.80
C PRO A 291 23.07 -4.23 -3.43
N MET A 292 22.91 -3.00 -2.93
CA MET A 292 22.33 -2.75 -1.61
C MET A 292 20.83 -3.11 -1.57
N VAL A 293 20.09 -2.77 -2.63
CA VAL A 293 18.68 -3.15 -2.80
C VAL A 293 18.54 -4.67 -2.96
N SER A 294 19.38 -5.30 -3.77
CA SER A 294 19.35 -6.74 -4.01
C SER A 294 19.62 -7.53 -2.73
N ALA A 295 20.60 -7.08 -1.92
CA ALA A 295 20.88 -7.65 -0.61
C ALA A 295 19.70 -7.49 0.37
N ALA A 296 19.03 -6.33 0.36
CA ALA A 296 17.85 -6.08 1.19
C ALA A 296 16.68 -7.02 0.83
N ILE A 297 16.45 -7.24 -0.46
CA ILE A 297 15.43 -8.18 -0.97
C ILE A 297 15.75 -9.61 -0.53
N LEU A 298 16.99 -10.07 -0.75
CA LEU A 298 17.40 -11.41 -0.39
C LEU A 298 17.21 -11.66 1.12
N ALA A 299 17.66 -10.74 1.96
CA ALA A 299 17.49 -10.86 3.40
C ALA A 299 16.01 -10.80 3.83
N THR A 300 15.20 -9.94 3.19
CA THR A 300 13.77 -9.80 3.48
C THR A 300 13.00 -11.07 3.10
N THR A 301 13.21 -11.58 1.89
CA THR A 301 12.53 -12.78 1.37
C THR A 301 12.94 -14.05 2.12
N GLU A 302 14.21 -14.18 2.51
CA GLU A 302 14.70 -15.28 3.34
C GLU A 302 13.98 -15.34 4.70
N ILE A 303 13.75 -14.18 5.33
CA ILE A 303 13.03 -14.11 6.62
C ILE A 303 11.54 -14.40 6.40
N LEU A 304 10.90 -13.70 5.47
CA LEU A 304 9.45 -13.78 5.27
C LEU A 304 9.01 -15.16 4.76
N SER A 305 9.82 -15.84 3.94
CA SER A 305 9.52 -17.19 3.46
C SER A 305 9.46 -18.24 4.57
N LYS A 306 10.04 -17.95 5.74
CA LYS A 306 10.07 -18.82 6.93
C LYS A 306 9.21 -18.29 8.08
N ALA A 307 8.60 -17.12 7.91
CA ALA A 307 7.85 -16.47 8.96
C ALA A 307 6.52 -17.17 9.22
N ASP A 308 6.16 -17.31 10.49
CA ASP A 308 4.80 -17.66 10.87
C ASP A 308 3.94 -16.38 10.87
N TYR A 309 3.22 -16.18 9.78
CA TYR A 309 2.32 -15.03 9.60
C TYR A 309 1.15 -15.02 10.58
N GLN A 310 0.67 -16.20 11.00
CA GLN A 310 -0.47 -16.27 11.90
C GLN A 310 -0.10 -15.68 13.25
N THR A 311 0.93 -16.25 13.89
CA THR A 311 1.33 -15.82 15.24
C THR A 311 2.09 -14.50 15.23
N GLY A 312 2.93 -14.27 14.22
CA GLY A 312 3.81 -13.09 14.15
C GLY A 312 3.14 -11.83 13.60
N LEU A 313 1.94 -11.93 13.02
CA LEU A 313 1.28 -10.78 12.38
C LEU A 313 -0.24 -10.75 12.56
N TYR A 314 -0.94 -11.84 12.23
CA TYR A 314 -2.41 -11.82 12.20
C TYR A 314 -3.03 -11.83 13.58
N ASP A 315 -2.52 -12.62 14.51
CA ASP A 315 -3.05 -12.68 15.88
C ASP A 315 -2.96 -11.31 16.57
N PHE A 316 -1.84 -10.60 16.38
CA PHE A 316 -1.71 -9.22 16.89
C PHE A 316 -2.77 -8.31 16.25
N GLY A 317 -2.87 -8.33 14.93
CA GLY A 317 -3.82 -7.51 14.18
C GLY A 317 -5.27 -7.76 14.58
N ALA A 318 -5.67 -9.02 14.70
CA ALA A 318 -7.00 -9.44 15.12
C ALA A 318 -7.32 -8.96 16.54
N LYS A 319 -6.39 -9.13 17.50
CA LYS A 319 -6.53 -8.63 18.87
C LYS A 319 -6.66 -7.11 18.92
N LEU A 320 -5.82 -6.39 18.17
CA LEU A 320 -5.88 -4.93 18.10
C LEU A 320 -7.22 -4.46 17.52
N ARG A 321 -7.68 -5.05 16.41
CA ARG A 321 -8.95 -4.72 15.78
C ARG A 321 -10.14 -4.96 16.71
N ALA A 322 -10.17 -6.11 17.39
CA ALA A 322 -11.21 -6.42 18.37
C ALA A 322 -11.21 -5.42 19.54
N GLY A 323 -10.03 -5.16 20.12
CA GLY A 323 -9.91 -4.23 21.24
C GLY A 323 -10.24 -2.77 20.87
N ILE A 324 -10.01 -2.35 19.62
CA ILE A 324 -10.49 -1.05 19.12
C ILE A 324 -12.02 -1.01 19.12
N VAL A 325 -12.68 -2.02 18.56
CA VAL A 325 -14.15 -2.10 18.53
C VAL A 325 -14.72 -2.07 19.95
N GLU A 326 -14.15 -2.85 20.87
CA GLU A 326 -14.56 -2.88 22.28
C GLU A 326 -14.36 -1.53 22.97
N ALA A 327 -13.23 -0.84 22.73
CA ALA A 327 -12.94 0.45 23.32
C ALA A 327 -13.98 1.51 22.94
N TYR A 328 -14.42 1.53 21.68
CA TYR A 328 -15.46 2.45 21.22
C TYR A 328 -16.87 2.04 21.68
N ALA A 329 -17.16 0.73 21.70
CA ALA A 329 -18.44 0.23 22.20
C ALA A 329 -18.67 0.58 23.68
N ALA A 330 -17.63 0.57 24.51
CA ALA A 330 -17.70 0.98 25.91
C ALA A 330 -18.14 2.45 26.11
N GLU A 331 -17.93 3.29 25.10
CA GLU A 331 -18.34 4.70 25.07
C GLU A 331 -19.65 4.92 24.28
N GLY A 332 -20.35 3.83 23.93
CA GLY A 332 -21.61 3.87 23.18
C GLY A 332 -21.46 4.20 21.69
N ILE A 333 -20.26 4.04 21.12
CA ILE A 333 -19.98 4.30 19.72
C ILE A 333 -19.84 2.98 18.95
N ALA A 334 -20.68 2.78 17.95
CA ALA A 334 -20.54 1.65 17.03
C ALA A 334 -19.49 1.95 15.94
N VAL A 335 -18.45 1.14 15.89
CA VAL A 335 -17.37 1.21 14.88
C VAL A 335 -17.16 -0.16 14.25
N SER A 336 -16.54 -0.17 13.07
CA SER A 336 -16.12 -1.38 12.37
C SER A 336 -14.67 -1.24 11.90
N THR A 337 -14.02 -2.35 11.54
CA THR A 337 -12.67 -2.33 10.98
C THR A 337 -12.64 -3.09 9.65
N ALA A 338 -11.98 -2.53 8.64
CA ALA A 338 -11.94 -3.11 7.29
C ALA A 338 -10.49 -3.43 6.88
N GLY A 339 -10.32 -4.44 6.03
CA GLY A 339 -9.01 -4.85 5.50
C GLY A 339 -8.54 -6.21 5.99
N PHE A 340 -7.23 -6.30 6.25
CA PHE A 340 -6.49 -7.48 6.69
C PHE A 340 -5.98 -7.28 8.11
N ASP A 341 -5.71 -8.34 8.85
CA ASP A 341 -5.15 -8.18 10.20
C ASP A 341 -3.75 -7.53 10.17
N SER A 342 -3.01 -7.66 9.06
CA SER A 342 -1.74 -6.98 8.83
C SER A 342 -1.85 -5.52 8.40
N VAL A 343 -3.02 -5.08 7.92
CA VAL A 343 -3.31 -3.70 7.50
C VAL A 343 -4.81 -3.46 7.45
N PHE A 344 -5.31 -2.58 8.30
CA PHE A 344 -6.75 -2.32 8.40
C PHE A 344 -7.05 -0.84 8.65
N SER A 345 -8.30 -0.45 8.44
CA SER A 345 -8.84 0.87 8.76
C SER A 345 -9.86 0.79 9.90
N LEU A 346 -10.09 1.92 10.57
CA LEU A 346 -11.18 2.12 11.54
C LEU A 346 -12.28 2.94 10.86
N TRP A 347 -13.52 2.45 10.92
CA TRP A 347 -14.70 3.15 10.44
C TRP A 347 -15.61 3.50 11.61
N PHE A 348 -15.99 4.77 11.71
CA PHE A 348 -16.99 5.23 12.66
C PHE A 348 -18.41 4.94 12.14
N SER A 349 -18.65 3.67 11.88
CA SER A 349 -19.89 3.11 11.34
C SER A 349 -19.98 1.66 11.83
N PRO A 350 -21.19 1.15 12.15
CA PRO A 350 -21.36 -0.26 12.51
C PRO A 350 -21.01 -1.22 11.35
N GLU A 351 -21.03 -0.73 10.11
CA GLU A 351 -20.84 -1.54 8.91
C GLU A 351 -19.53 -1.18 8.21
N VAL A 352 -18.89 -2.19 7.62
CA VAL A 352 -17.74 -1.98 6.73
C VAL A 352 -18.25 -1.47 5.38
N PRO A 353 -17.65 -0.42 4.78
CA PRO A 353 -18.05 0.01 3.46
C PRO A 353 -17.79 -1.05 2.39
N VAL A 354 -18.75 -1.21 1.47
CA VAL A 354 -18.69 -2.23 0.41
C VAL A 354 -18.18 -1.71 -0.93
N ASN A 355 -18.25 -0.40 -1.18
CA ASN A 355 -17.65 0.26 -2.33
C ASN A 355 -17.29 1.73 -2.01
N TYR A 356 -16.70 2.44 -2.97
CA TYR A 356 -16.28 3.85 -2.78
C TYR A 356 -17.45 4.80 -2.45
N ASP A 357 -18.60 4.64 -3.12
CA ASP A 357 -19.75 5.53 -2.93
C ASP A 357 -20.36 5.35 -1.53
N ASP A 358 -20.39 4.11 -1.02
CA ASP A 358 -20.78 3.80 0.35
C ASP A 358 -19.75 4.33 1.37
N ALA A 359 -18.45 4.20 1.06
CA ALA A 359 -17.38 4.70 1.90
C ALA A 359 -17.45 6.24 2.08
N LEU A 360 -17.85 6.98 1.04
CA LEU A 360 -18.11 8.43 1.12
C LEU A 360 -19.21 8.80 2.13
N GLN A 361 -20.22 7.94 2.32
CA GLN A 361 -21.29 8.20 3.30
C GLN A 361 -20.86 7.86 4.73
N LYS A 362 -19.90 6.95 4.88
CA LYS A 362 -19.44 6.41 6.16
C LYS A 362 -18.20 7.11 6.73
N VAL A 363 -17.45 7.86 5.91
CA VAL A 363 -16.29 8.61 6.38
C VAL A 363 -16.68 9.66 7.44
N ARG A 364 -15.91 9.76 8.53
CA ARG A 364 -16.13 10.74 9.61
C ARG A 364 -14.84 11.51 9.87
N ILE A 365 -14.71 12.67 9.23
CA ILE A 365 -13.45 13.45 9.21
C ILE A 365 -13.06 13.92 10.62
N ASP A 366 -13.99 14.55 11.35
CA ASP A 366 -13.70 15.08 12.68
C ASP A 366 -13.43 13.99 13.72
N ALA A 367 -14.22 12.91 13.73
CA ALA A 367 -13.99 11.77 14.61
C ALA A 367 -12.62 11.12 14.35
N SER A 368 -12.27 10.94 13.06
CA SER A 368 -10.96 10.41 12.67
C SER A 368 -9.84 11.32 13.14
N ARG A 369 -9.95 12.63 12.93
CA ARG A 369 -8.96 13.61 13.37
C ARG A 369 -8.76 13.55 14.89
N ILE A 370 -9.84 13.60 15.68
CA ILE A 370 -9.78 13.50 17.14
C ILE A 370 -9.11 12.19 17.56
N ASN A 371 -9.46 11.07 16.94
CA ASN A 371 -8.84 9.78 17.22
C ASN A 371 -7.32 9.83 17.00
N TYR A 372 -6.83 10.30 15.84
CA TYR A 372 -5.38 10.36 15.59
C TYR A 372 -4.65 11.32 16.52
N GLU A 373 -5.25 12.46 16.85
CA GLU A 373 -4.68 13.41 17.81
C GLU A 373 -4.56 12.77 19.21
N GLU A 374 -5.59 12.07 19.68
CA GLU A 374 -5.58 11.40 20.97
C GLU A 374 -4.63 10.20 21.02
N LEU A 375 -4.54 9.42 19.94
CA LEU A 375 -3.52 8.38 19.82
C LEU A 375 -2.12 8.99 19.98
N ARG A 376 -1.84 10.09 19.27
CA ARG A 376 -0.54 10.78 19.35
C ARG A 376 -0.27 11.36 20.74
N ARG A 377 -1.27 11.91 21.44
CA ARG A 377 -1.14 12.33 22.85
C ARG A 377 -0.81 11.16 23.79
N ASN A 378 -1.13 9.94 23.38
CA ASN A 378 -0.97 8.72 24.17
C ASN A 378 0.04 7.75 23.56
N ASN A 379 1.11 8.28 22.96
CA ASN A 379 2.28 7.52 22.50
C ASN A 379 1.99 6.47 21.42
N VAL A 380 0.95 6.68 20.61
CA VAL A 380 0.64 5.86 19.43
C VAL A 380 0.58 6.78 18.21
N ILE A 381 1.23 6.41 17.12
CA ILE A 381 1.23 7.22 15.91
C ILE A 381 0.89 6.41 14.68
N GLY A 382 0.22 7.05 13.73
CA GLY A 382 -0.11 6.50 12.43
C GLY A 382 -0.16 7.61 11.38
N LEU A 383 -0.64 7.29 10.18
CA LEU A 383 -0.85 8.29 9.14
C LEU A 383 -2.25 8.90 9.33
N PRO A 384 -2.36 10.18 9.71
CA PRO A 384 -3.66 10.80 9.96
C PRO A 384 -4.40 10.96 8.63
N SER A 385 -5.38 10.11 8.41
CA SER A 385 -6.31 10.23 7.28
C SER A 385 -7.65 9.64 7.69
N PRO A 386 -8.77 10.31 7.36
CA PRO A 386 -10.09 9.71 7.54
C PRO A 386 -10.32 8.50 6.61
N TRP A 387 -9.46 8.34 5.60
CA TRP A 387 -9.36 7.17 4.71
C TRP A 387 -8.16 6.28 5.07
N GLY A 388 -7.59 6.50 6.25
CA GLY A 388 -6.31 5.96 6.68
C GLY A 388 -6.32 4.47 6.97
N ARG A 389 -5.13 3.97 7.31
CA ARG A 389 -4.90 2.59 7.69
C ARG A 389 -3.84 2.51 8.78
N TYR A 390 -3.95 1.46 9.59
CA TYR A 390 -2.97 1.04 10.57
C TYR A 390 -2.20 -0.14 9.97
N PHE A 391 -0.87 -0.01 9.89
CA PHE A 391 0.01 -1.06 9.42
C PHE A 391 0.60 -1.82 10.59
N VAL A 392 0.33 -3.11 10.66
CA VAL A 392 0.99 -4.02 11.61
C VAL A 392 2.28 -4.54 10.97
N SER A 393 3.26 -4.82 11.83
CA SER A 393 4.56 -5.42 11.46
C SER A 393 4.88 -6.58 12.38
N PHE A 394 5.80 -7.45 11.97
CA PHE A 394 6.30 -8.56 12.79
C PHE A 394 7.03 -8.13 14.07
N SER A 395 7.29 -6.83 14.25
CA SER A 395 7.91 -6.30 15.46
C SER A 395 6.92 -5.78 16.51
N HIS A 396 5.61 -5.83 16.23
CA HIS A 396 4.59 -5.47 17.22
C HIS A 396 4.37 -6.63 18.19
N GLY A 397 4.55 -6.39 19.50
CA GLY A 397 4.35 -7.39 20.54
C GLY A 397 3.34 -6.96 21.60
N ASP A 398 3.26 -7.74 22.68
CA ASP A 398 2.27 -7.52 23.75
C ASP A 398 2.38 -6.12 24.40
N GLU A 399 3.60 -5.58 24.55
CA GLU A 399 3.80 -4.23 25.09
C GLU A 399 3.20 -3.16 24.17
N GLU A 400 3.44 -3.25 22.85
CA GLU A 400 2.83 -2.36 21.87
C GLU A 400 1.30 -2.48 21.87
N LEU A 401 0.76 -3.70 22.01
CA LEU A 401 -0.68 -3.94 22.04
C LEU A 401 -1.33 -3.22 23.23
N GLU A 402 -0.77 -3.39 24.43
CA GLU A 402 -1.31 -2.77 25.65
C GLU A 402 -1.27 -1.23 25.59
N ILE A 403 -0.15 -0.65 25.14
CA ILE A 403 -0.03 0.80 24.92
C ILE A 403 -1.12 1.26 23.92
N SER A 404 -1.31 0.50 22.85
CA SER A 404 -2.25 0.84 21.78
C SER A 404 -3.69 0.80 22.26
N LEU A 405 -4.12 -0.29 22.90
CA LEU A 405 -5.48 -0.42 23.43
C LEU A 405 -5.77 0.62 24.52
N SER A 406 -4.78 0.95 25.37
CA SER A 406 -4.94 2.06 26.32
C SER A 406 -5.14 3.40 25.62
N ALA A 407 -4.44 3.67 24.52
CA ALA A 407 -4.60 4.90 23.76
C ALA A 407 -5.96 4.97 23.06
N PHE A 408 -6.42 3.86 22.47
CA PHE A 408 -7.73 3.78 21.83
C PHE A 408 -8.90 3.98 22.81
N ARG A 409 -8.82 3.46 24.04
CA ARG A 409 -9.84 3.74 25.09
C ARG A 409 -9.95 5.24 25.39
N LYS A 410 -8.82 5.95 25.48
CA LYS A 410 -8.81 7.42 25.68
C LYS A 410 -9.34 8.17 24.47
N ALA A 411 -8.97 7.73 23.26
CA ALA A 411 -9.47 8.29 22.01
C ALA A 411 -11.00 8.13 21.91
N ALA A 412 -11.53 6.95 22.24
CA ALA A 412 -12.96 6.67 22.26
C ALA A 412 -13.72 7.63 23.18
N ALA A 413 -13.27 7.78 24.43
CA ALA A 413 -13.89 8.70 25.38
C ALA A 413 -13.88 10.15 24.87
N LYS A 414 -12.80 10.56 24.21
CA LYS A 414 -12.69 11.91 23.63
C LYS A 414 -13.63 12.12 22.45
N VAL A 415 -13.75 11.16 21.55
CA VAL A 415 -14.67 11.21 20.40
C VAL A 415 -16.12 11.27 20.91
N ALA A 416 -16.48 10.46 21.90
CA ALA A 416 -17.80 10.48 22.52
C ALA A 416 -18.14 11.84 23.13
N ALA A 417 -17.20 12.43 23.88
CA ALA A 417 -17.37 13.74 24.48
C ALA A 417 -17.52 14.87 23.44
N ALA A 418 -16.92 14.73 22.26
CA ALA A 418 -16.95 15.76 21.22
C ALA A 418 -18.27 15.83 20.43
N LYS A 419 -19.10 14.77 20.45
CA LYS A 419 -20.40 14.70 19.75
C LYS A 419 -20.30 15.00 18.24
N VAL A 420 -19.32 14.39 17.57
CA VAL A 420 -18.99 14.62 16.14
C VAL A 420 -19.40 13.47 15.21
N LEU A 421 -20.25 12.55 15.67
CA LEU A 421 -20.61 11.31 14.97
C LEU A 421 -22.00 11.30 14.37
#